data_AF-A0A2E2HPD9-F1
#
_entry.id   AF-A0A2E2HPD9-F1
#
_cell.length_a   1.000
_cell.length_b   1.000
_cell.length_c   1.000
_cell.angle_alpha   90.00
_cell.angle_beta   90.00
_cell.angle_gamma   90.00
#
_symmetry.space_group_name_H-M   'P 1'
#
loop_
_entity.id
_entity.type
_entity.pdbx_description
1 polymer ?
#
loop_
_entity_poly.entity_id
_entity_poly.type
_entity_poly.pdbx_seq_one_letter_code
_entity_poly.pdbx_strand_id
1 'polypeptide(L)'
;MKFSKLIETSFWKLISLMFSKRGAGVLSVLLLLIVLLMLRGAGDEGGNTSNDWISISKVEQKGDGLTYLKGSSKPFSGHVLEKYDDGANESLVVYEKGMAHGMSVLWWPNGRKSAEISFNKGEITSKKRWDVNGNYIE
;
A
#
# COMPACT_ATOMS: atom_id res chain seq x y z
N MET A 1 4.95 30.26 22.30
CA MET A 1 5.09 29.02 23.09
C MET A 1 4.20 29.05 24.35
N LYS A 2 2.89 29.29 24.21
CA LYS A 2 1.92 29.38 25.33
C LYS A 2 0.64 28.53 25.14
N PHE A 3 0.41 27.94 23.96
CA PHE A 3 -0.78 27.12 23.68
C PHE A 3 -0.65 25.67 24.13
N SER A 4 0.56 25.11 24.21
CA SER A 4 0.78 23.70 24.62
C SER A 4 0.47 23.44 26.09
N LYS A 5 0.72 24.40 26.99
CA LYS A 5 0.43 24.26 28.42
C LYS A 5 -1.07 24.27 28.75
N LEU A 6 -1.91 24.85 27.88
CA LEU A 6 -3.35 24.98 28.13
C LEU A 6 -4.13 23.66 27.88
N ILE A 7 -3.66 22.87 26.91
CA ILE A 7 -4.22 21.55 26.58
C ILE A 7 -3.90 20.56 27.72
N GLU A 8 -2.68 20.64 28.25
CA GLU A 8 -2.20 19.74 29.30
C GLU A 8 -2.98 19.92 30.62
N THR A 9 -3.18 21.15 31.08
CA THR A 9 -3.90 21.42 32.34
C THR A 9 -5.39 21.10 32.27
N SER A 10 -6.00 21.27 31.09
CA SER A 10 -7.43 21.01 30.88
C SER A 10 -7.70 19.50 30.82
N PHE A 11 -6.77 18.74 30.25
CA PHE A 11 -6.85 17.29 30.15
C PHE A 11 -6.76 16.61 31.53
N TRP A 12 -5.80 17.02 32.36
CA TRP A 12 -5.67 16.48 33.73
C TRP A 12 -6.85 16.82 34.64
N LYS A 13 -7.50 17.98 34.43
CA LYS A 13 -8.69 18.38 35.20
C LYS A 13 -9.93 17.54 34.85
N LEU A 14 -10.08 17.15 33.58
CA LEU A 14 -11.13 16.23 33.13
C LEU A 14 -10.89 14.82 33.67
N ILE A 15 -9.64 14.35 33.70
CA ILE A 15 -9.28 13.06 34.29
C ILE A 15 -9.58 13.04 35.79
N SER A 16 -9.22 14.06 36.56
CA SER A 16 -9.52 14.11 37.99
C SER A 16 -11.03 14.13 38.29
N LEU A 17 -11.82 14.76 37.42
CA LEU A 17 -13.29 14.78 37.50
C LEU A 17 -13.91 13.38 37.25
N MET A 18 -13.30 12.57 36.39
CA MET A 18 -13.74 11.19 36.13
C MET A 18 -13.52 10.26 37.34
N PHE A 19 -12.52 10.54 38.19
CA PHE A 19 -12.25 9.75 39.41
C PHE A 19 -13.04 10.23 40.64
N SER A 20 -13.66 11.41 40.59
CA SER A 20 -14.33 12.03 41.76
C SER A 20 -15.72 11.49 42.07
N LYS A 21 -16.42 10.84 41.13
CA LYS A 21 -17.78 10.33 41.37
C LYS A 21 -17.75 8.84 41.74
N ARG A 22 -17.94 8.57 43.03
CA ARG A 22 -18.09 7.25 43.64
C ARG A 22 -19.15 6.43 42.86
N GLY A 23 -18.70 5.42 42.15
CA GLY A 23 -19.53 4.58 41.28
C GLY A 23 -18.87 4.15 39.96
N ALA A 24 -17.54 4.15 39.86
CA ALA A 24 -16.82 3.65 38.69
C ALA A 24 -16.70 2.11 38.72
N GLY A 25 -17.83 1.41 38.88
CA GLY A 25 -17.89 -0.04 38.84
C GLY A 25 -17.93 -0.54 37.40
N VAL A 26 -17.02 -1.44 37.04
CA VAL A 26 -16.94 -2.28 35.82
C VAL A 26 -17.00 -1.55 34.46
N LEU A 27 -17.94 -0.64 34.24
CA LEU A 27 -18.09 0.17 33.02
C LEU A 27 -16.85 1.01 32.69
N SER A 28 -16.20 1.61 33.68
CA SER A 28 -14.99 2.43 33.45
C SER A 28 -13.81 1.57 33.00
N VAL A 29 -13.69 0.37 33.57
CA VAL A 29 -12.68 -0.62 33.17
C VAL A 29 -13.01 -1.18 31.79
N LEU A 30 -14.29 -1.43 31.47
CA LEU A 30 -14.73 -1.84 30.14
C LEU A 30 -14.44 -0.76 29.09
N LEU A 31 -14.68 0.52 29.41
CA LEU A 31 -14.41 1.64 28.50
C LEU A 31 -12.92 1.79 28.24
N LEU A 32 -12.08 1.64 29.27
CA LEU A 32 -10.62 1.62 29.11
C LEU A 32 -10.15 0.42 28.28
N LEU A 33 -10.73 -0.77 28.48
CA LEU A 33 -10.42 -1.95 27.66
C LEU A 33 -10.85 -1.77 26.20
N ILE A 34 -12.02 -1.19 25.95
CA ILE A 34 -12.48 -0.86 24.59
C ILE A 34 -11.55 0.16 23.95
N VAL A 35 -11.12 1.21 24.67
CA VAL A 35 -10.14 2.18 24.18
C VAL A 35 -8.79 1.51 23.88
N LEU A 36 -8.33 0.57 24.71
CA LEU A 36 -7.12 -0.22 24.46
C LEU A 36 -7.26 -1.16 23.24
N LEU A 37 -8.47 -1.68 22.98
CA LEU A 37 -8.78 -2.47 21.79
C LEU A 37 -8.84 -1.59 20.53
N MET A 38 -9.37 -0.37 20.63
CA MET A 38 -9.35 0.62 19.54
C MET A 38 -7.92 1.08 19.22
N LEU A 39 -7.04 1.21 20.23
CA LEU A 39 -5.62 1.51 20.03
C LEU A 39 -4.84 0.37 19.36
N ARG A 40 -5.33 -0.88 19.44
CA ARG A 40 -4.82 -2.02 18.64
C ARG A 40 -5.40 -2.08 17.22
N GLY A 41 -6.46 -1.34 16.95
CA GLY A 41 -7.22 -1.36 15.69
C GLY A 41 -6.66 -0.46 14.58
N ALA A 42 -5.71 0.43 14.87
CA ALA A 42 -4.99 1.20 13.85
C ALA A 42 -3.75 0.42 13.38
N GLY A 43 -3.99 -0.74 12.78
CA GLY A 43 -2.96 -1.54 12.13
C GLY A 43 -2.53 -0.91 10.81
N ASP A 44 -1.77 0.18 10.90
CA ASP A 44 -1.08 0.84 9.79
C ASP A 44 -1.99 1.22 8.61
N GLU A 45 -2.54 2.42 8.67
CA GLU A 45 -2.79 3.26 7.49
C GLU A 45 -1.44 3.71 6.92
N GLY A 46 -0.63 2.74 6.50
CA GLY A 46 0.74 2.90 6.03
C GLY A 46 0.90 2.42 4.61
N GLY A 47 -0.11 2.63 3.77
CA GLY A 47 0.03 2.56 2.33
C GLY A 47 -0.11 3.98 1.81
N ASN A 48 0.98 4.61 1.42
CA ASN A 48 0.94 5.80 0.59
C ASN A 48 0.21 5.42 -0.72
N THR A 49 -1.12 5.52 -0.75
CA THR A 49 -1.90 5.52 -1.99
C THR A 49 -1.79 6.90 -2.62
N SER A 50 -0.56 7.37 -2.84
CA SER A 50 -0.32 8.23 -3.97
C SER A 50 -0.65 7.38 -5.19
N ASN A 51 -1.48 7.87 -6.11
CA ASN A 51 -1.70 7.26 -7.43
C ASN A 51 -0.41 7.21 -8.29
N ASP A 52 0.76 7.33 -7.67
CA ASP A 52 2.07 7.34 -8.26
C ASP A 52 2.53 5.91 -8.50
N TRP A 53 2.93 5.67 -9.74
CA TRP A 53 3.62 4.45 -10.10
C TRP A 53 5.00 4.43 -9.44
N ILE A 54 5.36 3.30 -8.84
CA ILE A 54 6.68 3.15 -8.22
C ILE A 54 7.65 2.50 -9.19
N SER A 55 8.93 2.83 -9.05
CA SER A 55 9.99 2.12 -9.78
C SER A 55 10.13 0.68 -9.26
N ILE A 56 10.43 -0.25 -10.17
CA ILE A 56 10.78 -1.65 -9.82
C ILE A 56 11.88 -1.73 -8.77
N SER A 57 12.80 -0.76 -8.74
CA SER A 57 13.87 -0.68 -7.74
C SER A 57 13.38 -0.53 -6.30
N LYS A 58 12.12 -0.13 -6.08
CA LYS A 58 11.51 0.02 -4.76
C LYS A 58 10.80 -1.24 -4.27
N VAL A 59 10.62 -2.25 -5.12
CA VAL A 59 10.04 -3.53 -4.74
C VAL A 59 11.08 -4.64 -4.72
N GLU A 60 10.75 -5.72 -4.02
CA GLU A 60 11.52 -6.95 -3.95
C GLU A 60 10.56 -8.15 -3.85
N GLN A 61 10.92 -9.26 -4.49
CA GLN A 61 10.23 -10.53 -4.27
C GLN A 61 10.91 -11.26 -3.11
N LYS A 62 10.12 -11.75 -2.16
CA LYS A 62 10.62 -12.50 -1.00
C LYS A 62 10.51 -14.00 -1.25
N GLY A 63 11.05 -14.80 -0.31
CA GLY A 63 11.11 -16.26 -0.42
C GLY A 63 9.74 -16.96 -0.43
N ASP A 64 8.65 -16.25 -0.13
CA ASP A 64 7.27 -16.70 -0.27
C ASP A 64 6.70 -16.52 -1.68
N GLY A 65 7.47 -15.94 -2.60
CA GLY A 65 7.05 -15.63 -3.98
C GLY A 65 6.20 -14.38 -4.11
N LEU A 66 5.94 -13.66 -3.01
CA LEU A 66 5.17 -12.42 -3.02
C LEU A 66 6.10 -11.21 -3.18
N THR A 67 5.56 -10.17 -3.81
CA THR A 67 6.23 -8.90 -4.02
C THR A 67 5.93 -7.94 -2.88
N TYR A 68 6.94 -7.25 -2.38
CA TYR A 68 6.86 -6.29 -1.28
C TYR A 68 7.56 -4.99 -1.67
N LEU A 69 7.17 -3.89 -1.04
CA LEU A 69 8.05 -2.71 -0.98
C LEU A 69 9.27 -3.06 -0.12
N LYS A 70 10.44 -2.57 -0.51
CA LYS A 70 11.67 -2.74 0.29
C LYS A 70 11.45 -2.20 1.71
N GLY A 71 11.70 -3.05 2.70
CA GLY A 71 11.47 -2.73 4.12
C GLY A 71 10.01 -2.87 4.61
N SER A 72 9.06 -3.19 3.72
CA SER A 72 7.68 -3.50 4.12
C SER A 72 7.55 -4.95 4.58
N SER A 73 6.72 -5.18 5.60
CA SER A 73 6.26 -6.52 6.00
C SER A 73 4.95 -6.94 5.33
N LYS A 74 4.22 -6.01 4.71
CA LYS A 74 2.94 -6.26 4.03
C LYS A 74 3.15 -6.45 2.51
N PRO A 75 2.49 -7.44 1.87
CA PRO A 75 2.57 -7.64 0.42
C PRO A 75 2.13 -6.40 -0.35
N PHE A 76 2.84 -6.07 -1.42
CA PHE A 76 2.62 -4.87 -2.21
C PHE A 76 1.32 -4.95 -3.02
N SER A 77 0.56 -3.86 -3.07
CA SER A 77 -0.57 -3.69 -3.99
C SER A 77 -0.45 -2.32 -4.66
N GLY A 78 -0.45 -2.29 -5.97
CA GLY A 78 -0.26 -1.06 -6.75
C GLY A 78 0.41 -1.29 -8.09
N HIS A 79 0.88 -0.20 -8.69
CA HIS A 79 1.46 -0.17 -10.02
C HIS A 79 2.98 0.01 -9.94
N VAL A 80 3.72 -0.88 -10.61
CA VAL A 80 5.15 -0.74 -10.83
C VAL A 80 5.37 -0.30 -12.27
N LEU A 81 6.02 0.87 -12.46
CA LEU A 81 6.47 1.34 -13.75
C LEU A 81 8.00 1.25 -13.81
N GLU A 82 8.49 0.54 -14.82
CA GLU A 82 9.88 0.56 -15.24
C GLU A 82 10.06 1.43 -16.47
N LYS A 83 11.20 2.09 -16.55
CA LYS A 83 11.56 2.98 -17.65
C LYS A 83 12.93 2.57 -18.18
N TYR A 84 13.09 2.71 -19.49
CA TYR A 84 14.38 2.67 -20.15
C TYR A 84 15.28 3.81 -19.68
N ASP A 85 16.58 3.70 -19.97
CA ASP A 85 17.59 4.72 -19.65
C ASP A 85 17.27 6.10 -20.27
N ASP A 86 16.58 6.12 -21.41
CA ASP A 86 16.12 7.34 -22.09
C ASP A 86 14.86 7.95 -21.45
N GLY A 87 14.29 7.29 -20.44
CA GLY A 87 13.10 7.72 -19.70
C GLY A 87 11.77 7.28 -20.32
N ALA A 88 11.78 6.59 -21.47
CA ALA A 88 10.58 5.99 -22.05
C ALA A 88 10.09 4.82 -21.18
N ASN A 89 8.77 4.57 -21.18
CA ASN A 89 8.20 3.45 -20.42
C ASN A 89 8.66 2.12 -21.01
N GLU A 90 9.10 1.21 -20.15
CA GLU A 90 9.51 -0.14 -20.54
C GLU A 90 8.44 -1.17 -20.15
N SER A 91 7.98 -1.12 -18.90
CA SER A 91 6.98 -2.04 -18.38
C SER A 91 6.08 -1.40 -17.32
N LEU A 92 4.81 -1.78 -17.30
CA LEU A 92 3.83 -1.42 -16.29
C LEU A 92 3.21 -2.72 -15.80
N VAL A 93 3.44 -3.04 -14.53
CA VAL A 93 2.93 -4.25 -13.90
C VAL A 93 2.04 -3.87 -12.73
N VAL A 94 0.88 -4.51 -12.66
CA VAL A 94 -0.10 -4.29 -11.59
C VAL A 94 -0.03 -5.45 -10.60
N TYR A 95 0.05 -5.12 -9.32
CA TYR A 95 0.11 -6.08 -8.23
C TYR A 95 -1.09 -5.92 -7.30
N GLU A 96 -1.61 -7.05 -6.83
CA GLU A 96 -2.57 -7.15 -5.76
C GLU A 96 -2.08 -8.20 -4.75
N LYS A 97 -1.94 -7.81 -3.48
CA LYS A 97 -1.49 -8.69 -2.38
C LYS A 97 -0.16 -9.41 -2.69
N GLY A 98 0.75 -8.71 -3.34
CA GLY A 98 2.08 -9.18 -3.72
C GLY A 98 2.13 -10.05 -4.97
N MET A 99 0.98 -10.35 -5.59
CA MET A 99 0.89 -11.14 -6.81
C MET A 99 0.53 -10.24 -8.00
N ALA A 100 1.02 -10.55 -9.20
CA ALA A 100 0.58 -9.85 -10.40
C ALA A 100 -0.94 -10.04 -10.60
N HIS A 101 -1.66 -8.96 -10.88
CA HIS A 101 -3.11 -8.96 -11.03
C HIS A 101 -3.58 -7.88 -12.01
N GLY A 102 -4.47 -8.23 -12.93
CA GLY A 102 -4.96 -7.30 -13.95
C GLY A 102 -4.03 -7.22 -15.16
N MET A 103 -4.16 -6.14 -15.94
CA MET A 103 -3.42 -5.97 -17.19
C MET A 103 -2.05 -5.35 -16.94
N SER A 104 -1.01 -6.04 -17.38
CA SER A 104 0.35 -5.51 -17.49
C SER A 104 0.67 -5.21 -18.94
N VAL A 105 1.45 -4.15 -19.17
CA VAL A 105 1.81 -3.68 -20.52
C VAL A 105 3.32 -3.53 -20.60
N LEU A 106 3.89 -4.01 -21.69
CA LEU A 106 5.29 -3.80 -22.03
C LEU A 106 5.35 -2.97 -23.32
N TRP A 107 6.39 -2.15 -23.42
CA TRP A 107 6.64 -1.32 -24.59
C TRP A 107 7.99 -1.66 -25.21
N TRP A 108 8.17 -1.25 -26.46
CA TRP A 108 9.45 -1.10 -27.10
C TRP A 108 10.02 0.30 -26.80
N PRO A 109 11.33 0.53 -26.96
CA PRO A 109 11.93 1.86 -26.77
C PRO A 109 11.29 2.96 -27.65
N ASN A 110 10.70 2.59 -28.78
CA ASN A 110 9.95 3.53 -29.64
C ASN A 110 8.56 3.92 -29.11
N GLY A 111 8.19 3.46 -27.90
CA GLY A 111 6.91 3.74 -27.24
C GLY A 111 5.72 2.91 -27.74
N ARG A 112 5.90 2.03 -28.73
CA ARG A 112 4.85 1.08 -29.16
C ARG A 112 4.76 -0.07 -28.18
N LYS A 113 3.56 -0.62 -27.99
CA LYS A 113 3.39 -1.82 -27.15
C LYS A 113 4.15 -2.99 -27.76
N SER A 114 4.90 -3.70 -26.92
CA SER A 114 5.55 -4.96 -27.26
C SER A 114 4.73 -6.14 -26.76
N ALA A 115 4.05 -6.00 -25.62
CA ALA A 115 3.14 -7.01 -25.10
C ALA A 115 2.04 -6.44 -24.18
N GLU A 116 0.95 -7.20 -24.08
CA GLU A 116 -0.11 -7.05 -23.09
C GLU A 116 -0.30 -8.41 -22.43
N ILE A 117 -0.27 -8.46 -21.11
CA ILE A 117 -0.36 -9.69 -20.34
C ILE A 117 -1.39 -9.48 -19.23
N SER A 118 -2.45 -10.28 -19.22
CA SER A 118 -3.42 -10.26 -18.12
C SER A 118 -3.06 -11.31 -17.10
N PHE A 119 -3.11 -10.92 -15.82
CA PHE A 119 -2.85 -11.80 -14.69
C PHE A 119 -4.08 -11.91 -13.79
N ASN A 120 -4.27 -13.08 -13.19
CA ASN A 120 -5.19 -13.29 -12.09
C ASN A 120 -4.48 -14.06 -10.98
N LYS A 121 -4.22 -13.40 -9.84
CA LYS A 121 -3.52 -13.99 -8.68
C LYS A 121 -2.18 -14.63 -9.06
N GLY A 122 -1.39 -13.92 -9.87
CA GLY A 122 -0.07 -14.37 -10.33
C GLY A 122 -0.09 -15.27 -11.57
N GLU A 123 -1.24 -15.80 -11.97
CA GLU A 123 -1.35 -16.66 -13.15
C GLU A 123 -1.69 -15.86 -14.40
N ILE A 124 -1.04 -16.17 -15.52
CA ILE A 124 -1.33 -15.54 -16.83
C ILE A 124 -2.68 -16.06 -17.35
N THR A 125 -3.63 -15.16 -17.56
CA THR A 125 -4.93 -15.48 -18.15
C THR A 125 -4.98 -15.20 -19.65
N SER A 126 -4.24 -14.19 -20.11
CA SER A 126 -4.11 -13.89 -21.54
C SER A 126 -2.80 -13.19 -21.85
N LYS A 127 -2.36 -13.30 -23.09
CA LYS A 127 -1.14 -12.68 -23.59
C LYS A 127 -1.35 -12.26 -25.03
N LYS A 128 -0.83 -11.07 -25.38
CA LYS A 128 -0.70 -10.55 -26.73
C LYS A 128 0.68 -9.95 -26.89
N ARG A 129 1.26 -10.07 -28.07
CA ARG A 129 2.57 -9.53 -28.43
C ARG A 129 2.52 -8.85 -29.78
N TRP A 130 3.38 -7.85 -29.92
CA TRP A 130 3.60 -7.13 -31.18
C TRP A 130 5.09 -7.01 -31.46
N ASP A 131 5.45 -7.03 -32.73
CA ASP A 131 6.82 -6.72 -33.15
C ASP A 131 7.12 -5.21 -32.98
N VAL A 132 8.37 -4.82 -33.23
CA VAL A 132 8.81 -3.42 -33.14
C VAL A 132 8.03 -2.47 -34.08
N ASN A 133 7.46 -3.01 -35.16
CA ASN A 133 6.65 -2.28 -36.14
C ASN A 133 5.17 -2.21 -35.74
N GLY A 134 4.76 -2.86 -34.65
CA GLY A 134 3.37 -2.91 -34.21
C GLY A 134 2.53 -3.98 -34.92
N ASN A 135 3.14 -4.91 -35.65
CA ASN A 135 2.43 -6.06 -36.19
C ASN A 135 2.17 -7.07 -35.07
N TYR A 136 0.94 -7.55 -34.99
CA TYR A 136 0.56 -8.57 -34.01
C TYR A 136 1.29 -9.89 -34.29
N ILE A 137 1.81 -10.51 -33.24
CA ILE A 137 2.53 -11.79 -33.31
C ILE A 137 1.65 -12.91 -32.73
N GLU A 138 1.31 -12.81 -31.44
CA GLU A 138 0.64 -13.87 -30.66
C GLU A 138 0.12 -13.33 -29.33
#